data_AF-A0A180FVM2-F1
#
_entry.id   AF-A0A180FVM2-F1
#
_cell.length_a   1.000
_cell.length_b   1.000
_cell.length_c   1.000
_cell.angle_alpha   90.00
_cell.angle_beta   90.00
_cell.angle_gamma   90.00
#
_symmetry.space_group_name_H-M   'P 1'
#
loop_
_entity.id
_entity.type
_entity.pdbx_description
1 polymer ?
#
loop_
_entity_poly.entity_id
_entity_poly.type
_entity_poly.pdbx_seq_one_letter_code
_entity_poly.pdbx_strand_id
1 'polypeptide(L)'
;MQLWEVGMMMEGVYMKNRDVWEANRMTAYITAQVNSKKRLKPRSIIEFPWEKETLKNEIKVATDPDRLMFMKSVMEQIALDL
;
A
#
# COMPACT_ATOMS: atom_id res chain seq x y z
N MET A 1 -6.25 -21.15 3.88
CA MET A 1 -5.79 -19.76 4.03
C MET A 1 -5.76 -19.48 5.52
N GLN A 2 -4.58 -19.22 6.07
CA GLN A 2 -4.39 -18.97 7.50
C GLN A 2 -4.85 -17.54 7.85
N LEU A 3 -5.30 -17.29 9.07
CA LEU A 3 -5.89 -15.99 9.48
C LEU A 3 -4.92 -14.80 9.28
N TRP A 4 -3.63 -15.02 9.48
CA TRP A 4 -2.60 -14.00 9.27
C TRP A 4 -2.37 -13.67 7.78
N GLU A 5 -2.57 -14.64 6.88
CA GLU A 5 -2.52 -14.42 5.43
C GLU A 5 -3.68 -13.53 4.98
N VAL A 6 -4.85 -13.68 5.61
CA VAL A 6 -6.02 -12.85 5.36
C VAL A 6 -5.74 -11.39 5.73
N GLY A 7 -5.09 -11.14 6.87
CA GLY A 7 -4.71 -9.79 7.31
C GLY A 7 -3.77 -9.10 6.33
N MET A 8 -2.71 -9.80 5.89
CA MET A 8 -1.77 -9.28 4.88
C MET A 8 -2.45 -9.02 3.52
N MET A 9 -3.36 -9.90 3.11
CA MET A 9 -4.14 -9.67 1.89
C MET A 9 -5.04 -8.44 2.01
N MET A 10 -5.67 -8.24 3.17
CA MET A 10 -6.58 -7.12 3.44
C MET A 10 -5.83 -5.77 3.40
N GLU A 11 -4.60 -5.73 3.92
CA GLU A 11 -3.71 -4.57 3.77
C GLU A 11 -3.36 -4.30 2.30
N GLY A 12 -3.17 -5.32 1.46
CA GLY A 12 -2.86 -5.13 0.04
C GLY A 12 -4.04 -4.71 -0.86
N VAL A 13 -5.28 -4.77 -0.37
CA VAL A 13 -6.49 -4.56 -1.20
C VAL A 13 -6.51 -3.19 -1.87
N TYR A 14 -6.06 -2.13 -1.20
CA TYR A 14 -6.07 -0.79 -1.78
C TYR A 14 -5.10 -0.65 -2.96
N MET A 15 -4.08 -1.51 -3.06
CA MET A 15 -3.14 -1.53 -4.18
C MET A 15 -3.69 -2.29 -5.39
N LYS A 16 -4.73 -3.10 -5.24
CA LYS A 16 -5.30 -3.94 -6.31
C LYS A 16 -5.69 -3.13 -7.55
N ASN A 17 -6.26 -1.94 -7.34
CA ASN A 17 -6.74 -1.09 -8.43
C ASN A 17 -5.73 -0.03 -8.84
N ARG A 18 -4.47 -0.11 -8.37
CA ARG A 18 -3.45 0.93 -8.61
C ARG A 18 -3.32 1.31 -10.09
N ASP A 19 -3.34 0.32 -10.99
CA ASP A 19 -3.22 0.57 -12.43
C ASP A 19 -4.37 1.42 -12.99
N VAL A 20 -5.58 1.22 -12.48
CA VAL A 20 -6.77 2.01 -12.85
C VAL A 20 -6.60 3.45 -12.37
N TRP A 21 -6.09 3.65 -11.15
CA TRP A 21 -5.81 4.97 -10.61
C TRP A 21 -4.71 5.69 -11.41
N GLU A 22 -3.67 5.00 -11.81
CA GLU A 22 -2.59 5.54 -12.64
C GLU A 22 -3.07 5.90 -14.06
N ALA A 23 -3.90 5.05 -14.68
CA ALA A 23 -4.52 5.35 -15.97
C ALA A 23 -5.42 6.59 -15.90
N ASN A 24 -6.22 6.71 -14.83
CA ASN A 24 -7.05 7.90 -14.61
C ASN A 24 -6.21 9.17 -14.41
N ARG A 25 -5.09 9.07 -13.68
CA ARG A 25 -4.13 10.17 -13.52
C ARG A 25 -3.53 10.60 -14.85
N MET A 26 -3.21 9.65 -15.73
CA MET A 26 -2.71 9.95 -17.08
C MET A 26 -3.76 10.70 -17.91
N THR A 27 -5.02 10.26 -17.89
CA THR A 27 -6.11 10.94 -18.60
C THR A 27 -6.33 12.36 -18.09
N ALA A 28 -6.32 12.55 -16.77
CA ALA A 28 -6.39 13.88 -16.16
C ALA A 28 -5.19 14.75 -16.56
N TYR A 29 -3.99 14.15 -16.62
CA TYR A 29 -2.77 14.83 -17.06
C TYR A 29 -2.82 15.32 -18.49
N ILE A 30 -3.22 14.47 -19.42
CA ILE A 30 -3.38 14.83 -20.83
C ILE A 30 -4.39 15.98 -20.96
N THR A 31 -5.52 15.87 -20.26
CA THR A 31 -6.57 16.90 -20.28
C THR A 31 -6.07 18.24 -19.75
N ALA A 32 -5.36 18.24 -18.62
CA ALA A 32 -4.80 19.46 -18.04
C ALA A 32 -3.67 20.05 -18.91
N GLN A 33 -2.85 19.20 -19.53
CA GLN A 33 -1.71 19.62 -20.36
C GLN A 33 -2.15 20.22 -21.70
N VAL A 34 -3.24 19.73 -22.30
CA VAL A 34 -3.81 20.31 -23.53
C VAL A 34 -4.42 21.69 -23.26
N ASN A 35 -5.01 21.88 -22.08
CA ASN A 35 -5.66 23.14 -21.69
C ASN A 35 -4.72 24.15 -21.02
N SER A 36 -3.45 23.80 -20.78
CA SER A 36 -2.49 24.64 -20.07
C SER A 36 -1.23 24.86 -20.88
N LYS A 37 -0.71 26.09 -20.86
CA LYS A 37 0.60 26.42 -21.46
C LYS A 37 1.78 26.03 -20.57
N LYS A 38 1.54 25.63 -19.31
CA LYS A 38 2.57 25.19 -18.37
C LYS A 38 2.91 23.73 -18.63
N ARG A 39 4.20 23.36 -18.48
CA ARG A 39 4.61 21.96 -18.45
C ARG A 39 4.32 21.40 -17.05
N LEU A 40 3.20 20.73 -16.92
CA LEU A 40 2.78 20.11 -15.66
C LEU A 40 3.50 18.77 -15.50
N LYS A 41 3.66 18.31 -14.26
CA LYS A 41 4.06 16.93 -13.97
C LYS A 41 2.80 16.14 -13.61
N PRO A 42 2.67 14.85 -13.98
CA PRO A 42 1.51 14.06 -13.58
C PRO A 42 1.27 14.06 -12.06
N ARG A 43 2.35 14.05 -11.27
CA ARG A 43 2.32 14.14 -9.80
C ARG A 43 1.78 15.46 -9.26
N SER A 44 1.83 16.55 -10.03
CA SER A 44 1.27 17.84 -9.59
C SER A 44 -0.26 17.92 -9.76
N ILE A 45 -0.89 16.91 -10.37
CA ILE A 45 -2.35 16.88 -10.57
C ILE A 45 -3.01 16.02 -9.52
N ILE A 46 -2.50 14.80 -9.31
CA ILE A 46 -2.96 13.87 -8.27
C ILE A 46 -1.73 13.25 -7.61
N GLU A 47 -1.63 13.43 -6.30
CA GLU A 47 -0.64 12.73 -5.46
C GLU A 47 -1.27 11.47 -4.87
N PHE A 48 -0.58 10.34 -5.02
CA PHE A 48 -1.07 9.08 -4.46
C PHE A 48 -0.43 8.73 -3.11
N PRO A 49 -1.16 7.99 -2.24
CA PRO A 49 -0.64 7.58 -0.94
C PRO A 49 0.65 6.75 -1.04
N TRP A 50 0.77 5.89 -2.05
CA TRP A 50 1.93 5.01 -2.29
C TRP A 50 3.16 5.73 -2.88
N GLU A 51 3.05 7.02 -3.22
CA GLU A 51 4.18 7.85 -3.67
C GLU A 51 4.86 8.63 -2.53
N LYS A 52 4.28 8.57 -1.32
CA LYS A 52 4.89 9.15 -0.13
C LYS A 52 6.04 8.25 0.32
N GLU A 53 7.25 8.80 0.31
CA GLU A 53 8.48 8.09 0.73
C GLU A 53 8.45 7.63 2.19
N THR A 54 7.51 8.12 2.99
CA THR A 54 7.29 7.67 4.38
C THR A 54 6.92 6.19 4.50
N LEU A 55 6.42 5.53 3.45
CA LEU A 55 6.10 4.10 3.47
C LEU A 55 7.31 3.17 3.25
N LYS A 56 8.49 3.70 2.84
CA LYS A 56 9.68 2.86 2.65
C LYS A 56 10.33 2.40 3.95
N ASN A 57 10.02 3.03 5.09
CA ASN A 57 10.52 2.60 6.41
C ASN A 57 9.63 1.55 7.09
N GLU A 58 8.46 1.22 6.52
CA GLU A 58 7.51 0.26 7.12
C GLU A 58 7.41 -1.05 6.36
N ILE A 59 8.05 -1.17 5.18
CA ILE A 59 8.32 -2.49 4.60
C ILE A 59 9.51 -3.08 5.37
N LYS A 60 9.26 -3.47 6.62
CA LYS A 60 9.98 -4.59 7.22
C LYS A 60 9.70 -5.76 6.30
N VAL A 61 10.65 -6.05 5.40
CA VAL A 61 10.76 -7.39 4.82
C VAL A 61 10.79 -8.29 6.04
N ALA A 62 9.67 -8.97 6.31
CA ALA A 62 9.52 -9.86 7.44
C ALA A 62 10.61 -10.91 7.29
N THR A 63 11.75 -10.63 7.90
CA THR A 63 12.83 -11.57 8.03
C THR A 63 12.25 -12.58 9.01
N ASP A 64 12.38 -13.86 8.68
CA ASP A 64 11.91 -15.04 9.43
C ASP A 64 11.67 -14.87 10.96
N PRO A 65 12.52 -14.16 11.75
CA PRO A 65 12.24 -13.78 13.14
C PRO A 65 10.91 -13.04 13.42
N ASP A 66 10.44 -12.15 12.54
CA ASP A 66 9.20 -11.38 12.77
C ASP A 66 7.96 -12.29 12.75
N ARG A 67 8.01 -13.36 11.94
CA ARG A 67 6.95 -14.39 11.88
C ARG A 67 6.91 -15.20 13.17
N LEU A 68 8.08 -15.53 13.74
CA LEU A 68 8.18 -16.26 15.00
C LEU A 68 7.69 -15.40 16.19
N MET A 69 7.99 -14.10 16.18
CA MET A 69 7.53 -13.17 17.22
C MET A 69 6.01 -13.00 17.19
N PHE A 70 5.42 -12.85 16.00
CA PHE A 70 3.96 -12.77 15.85
C PHE A 70 3.27 -14.08 16.24
N MET A 71 3.87 -15.22 15.87
CA MET A 71 3.34 -16.54 16.20
C MET A 71 3.42 -16.83 17.71
N LYS A 72 4.49 -16.37 18.38
CA LYS A 72 4.59 -16.40 19.85
C LYS A 72 3.53 -15.55 20.54
N SER A 73 3.31 -14.31 20.08
CA SER A 73 2.31 -13.42 20.70
C SER A 73 0.88 -13.94 20.55
N VAL A 74 0.56 -14.57 19.41
CA VAL A 74 -0.76 -15.19 19.19
C VAL A 74 -0.94 -16.42 20.07
N MET A 75 0.09 -17.24 20.24
CA MET A 75 0.03 -18.42 21.11
C MET A 75 -0.10 -18.04 22.60
N GLU A 76 0.54 -16.95 23.04
CA GLU A 76 0.37 -16.41 24.39
C GLU A 76 -1.05 -15.93 24.66
N GLN A 77 -1.68 -15.23 23.71
CA GLN A 77 -3.07 -14.79 23.86
C GLN A 77 -4.04 -15.97 23.97
N ILE A 78 -3.86 -17.01 23.15
CA ILE A 78 -4.69 -18.22 23.19
C ILE A 78 -4.51 -18.99 24.52
N ALA A 79 -3.30 -19.00 25.09
CA ALA A 79 -3.02 -19.66 26.36
C ALA A 79 -3.57 -18.90 27.58
N LEU A 80 -3.85 -17.60 27.46
CA LEU A 80 -4.46 -16.77 28.51
C LEU A 80 -5.99 -16.82 28.50
N ASP A 81 -6.59 -17.19 27.37
CA ASP A 81 -8.03 -17.33 27.18
C ASP A 81 -8.57 -18.76 27.47
N LEU A 82 -7.73 -19.63 28.05
CA LEU A 82 -8.02 -21.03 28.41
C LEU A 82 -7.87 -21.26 29.93
#